data_AF-A0A7M5XM49-F1
#
_entry.id   AF-A0A7M5XM49-F1
#
_cell.length_a   1.000
_cell.length_b   1.000
_cell.length_c   1.000
_cell.angle_alpha   90.00
_cell.angle_beta   90.00
_cell.angle_gamma   90.00
#
_symmetry.space_group_name_H-M   'P 1'
#
loop_
_entity.id
_entity.type
_entity.pdbx_description
1 polymer ?
#
loop_
_entity_poly.entity_id
_entity_poly.type
_entity_poly.pdbx_seq_one_letter_code
_entity_poly.pdbx_strand_id
1 'polypeptide(L)'
;MPPSVGNKKTKAVEQLLEELGVDVIPMPTEDICQNFNELRNQLLLLYELKQALASSEYDLQTLKMRYELMCPGKSASDLVGFSIDLPESSAAEETSVGSGQSSSQLLIDTVAPPSAIGSRKRRTAAVMLENNSWKKSRK
;
A
#
# COMPACT_ATOMS: atom_id res chain seq x y z
N MET A 1 -23.11 3.45 -8.75
CA MET A 1 -24.38 2.81 -8.34
C MET A 1 -24.12 1.40 -7.81
N PRO A 2 -24.95 0.87 -6.90
CA PRO A 2 -24.78 -0.49 -6.37
C PRO A 2 -24.82 -1.54 -7.49
N PRO A 3 -24.08 -2.66 -7.37
CA PRO A 3 -24.01 -3.70 -8.40
C PRO A 3 -25.36 -4.41 -8.67
N SER A 4 -26.37 -4.25 -7.80
CA SER A 4 -27.74 -4.72 -8.04
C SER A 4 -28.49 -3.90 -9.11
N VAL A 5 -27.97 -2.75 -9.50
CA VAL A 5 -28.55 -1.86 -10.51
C VAL A 5 -27.93 -2.19 -11.86
N GLY A 6 -28.63 -2.96 -12.69
CA GLY A 6 -28.14 -3.34 -14.01
C GLY A 6 -28.03 -2.17 -15.00
N ASN A 7 -27.16 -2.31 -16.00
CA ASN A 7 -26.81 -1.26 -16.97
C ASN A 7 -27.99 -0.48 -17.57
N LYS A 8 -29.11 -1.15 -17.88
CA LYS A 8 -30.32 -0.50 -18.42
C LYS A 8 -30.94 0.48 -17.43
N LYS A 9 -30.97 0.13 -16.14
CA LYS A 9 -31.48 1.00 -15.08
C LYS A 9 -30.51 2.16 -14.84
N THR A 10 -29.21 1.92 -14.88
CA THR A 10 -28.18 2.96 -14.79
C THR A 10 -28.35 4.02 -15.88
N LYS A 11 -28.50 3.60 -17.15
CA LYS A 11 -28.72 4.53 -18.27
C LYS A 11 -30.04 5.30 -18.18
N ALA A 12 -31.09 4.67 -17.67
CA ALA A 12 -32.37 5.36 -17.46
C ALA A 12 -32.25 6.47 -16.39
N VAL A 13 -31.44 6.24 -15.35
CA VAL A 13 -31.16 7.24 -14.32
C VAL A 13 -30.30 8.37 -14.90
N GLU A 14 -29.25 8.07 -15.67
CA GLU A 14 -28.42 9.09 -16.34
C GLU A 14 -29.25 10.00 -17.26
N GLN A 15 -30.12 9.41 -18.08
CA GLN A 15 -31.04 10.15 -18.96
C GLN A 15 -31.99 11.07 -18.16
N LEU A 16 -32.53 10.57 -17.05
CA LEU A 16 -33.44 11.35 -16.20
C LEU A 16 -32.71 12.52 -15.50
N LEU A 17 -31.46 12.31 -15.08
CA LEU A 17 -30.62 13.36 -14.51
C LEU A 17 -30.30 14.44 -15.54
N GLU A 18 -30.02 14.05 -16.79
CA GLU A 18 -29.80 14.96 -17.91
C GLU A 18 -31.05 15.79 -18.22
N GLU A 19 -32.25 15.17 -18.23
CA GLU A 19 -33.53 15.87 -18.42
C GLU A 19 -33.84 16.87 -17.28
N LEU A 20 -33.40 16.58 -16.06
CA LEU A 20 -33.55 17.45 -14.89
C LEU A 20 -32.46 18.54 -14.81
N GLY A 21 -31.49 18.54 -15.73
CA GLY A 21 -30.35 19.46 -15.71
C GLY A 21 -29.41 19.24 -14.53
N VAL A 22 -29.44 18.05 -13.91
CA VAL A 22 -28.56 17.67 -12.81
C VAL A 22 -27.28 17.11 -13.40
N ASP A 23 -26.16 17.76 -13.09
CA ASP A 23 -24.85 17.30 -13.54
C ASP A 23 -24.54 15.90 -12.98
N VAL A 24 -24.17 14.97 -13.86
CA VAL A 24 -23.79 13.59 -13.54
C VAL A 24 -22.44 13.55 -12.83
N ILE A 25 -21.61 14.58 -13.02
CA ILE A 25 -20.34 14.77 -12.32
C ILE A 25 -20.38 16.14 -11.66
N PRO A 26 -21.11 16.29 -10.54
CA PRO A 26 -21.24 17.59 -9.89
C PRO A 26 -19.85 18.13 -9.54
N MET A 27 -19.68 19.45 -9.72
CA MET A 27 -18.47 20.13 -9.28
C MET A 27 -18.21 19.77 -7.80
N PRO A 28 -16.99 19.32 -7.44
CA PRO A 28 -16.68 19.02 -6.06
C PRO A 28 -16.83 20.31 -5.24
N THR A 29 -17.71 20.26 -4.25
CA THR A 29 -17.98 21.40 -3.37
C THR A 29 -16.68 21.85 -2.70
N GLU A 30 -16.58 23.15 -2.43
CA GLU A 30 -15.40 23.73 -1.78
C GLU A 30 -15.04 23.01 -0.48
N ASP A 31 -16.04 22.69 0.36
CA ASP A 31 -15.85 21.96 1.62
C ASP A 31 -15.23 20.57 1.41
N ILE A 32 -15.65 19.85 0.37
CA ILE A 32 -15.12 18.52 0.06
C ILE A 32 -13.66 18.65 -0.38
N CYS A 33 -13.36 19.65 -1.22
CA CYS A 33 -12.00 19.94 -1.66
C CYS A 33 -11.09 20.30 -0.48
N GLN A 34 -11.55 21.16 0.43
CA GLN A 34 -10.80 21.57 1.62
C GLN A 34 -10.51 20.37 2.53
N ASN A 35 -11.52 19.55 2.85
CA ASN A 35 -11.36 18.36 3.69
C ASN A 35 -10.37 17.35 3.08
N PHE A 36 -10.44 17.14 1.76
CA PHE A 36 -9.50 16.25 1.07
C PHE A 36 -8.06 16.78 1.10
N ASN A 37 -7.88 18.09 0.92
CA ASN A 37 -6.57 18.71 0.97
C ASN A 37 -5.97 18.69 2.38
N GLU A 38 -6.79 18.91 3.40
CA GLU A 38 -6.38 18.79 4.80
C GLU A 38 -5.93 17.36 5.12
N LEU A 39 -6.74 16.36 4.75
CA LEU A 39 -6.35 14.95 4.89
C LEU A 39 -5.05 14.62 4.15
N ARG A 40 -4.89 15.14 2.93
CA ARG A 40 -3.66 14.96 2.14
C ARG A 40 -2.44 15.54 2.86
N ASN A 41 -2.57 16.73 3.43
CA ASN A 41 -1.50 17.38 4.19
C ASN A 41 -1.15 16.57 5.45
N GLN A 42 -2.15 16.06 6.16
CA GLN A 42 -1.95 15.19 7.34
C GLN A 42 -1.22 13.89 6.98
N LEU A 43 -1.60 13.25 5.87
CA LEU A 43 -0.93 12.03 5.39
C LEU A 43 0.52 12.29 4.98
N LEU A 44 0.80 13.44 4.34
CA LEU A 44 2.16 13.84 4.00
C LEU A 44 3.01 14.04 5.25
N LEU A 45 2.49 14.77 6.24
CA LEU A 45 3.17 14.97 7.52
C LEU A 45 3.47 13.64 8.22
N LEU A 46 2.50 12.72 8.24
CA LEU A 46 2.70 11.38 8.80
C LEU A 46 3.85 10.63 8.10
N TYR A 47 3.94 10.75 6.77
CA TYR A 47 5.01 10.12 6.00
C TYR A 47 6.39 10.74 6.30
N GLU A 48 6.47 12.05 6.45
CA GLU A 48 7.69 12.75 6.87
C GLU A 48 8.13 12.31 8.27
N LEU A 49 7.20 12.22 9.23
CA LEU A 49 7.48 11.77 10.59
C LEU A 49 7.96 10.30 10.61
N LYS A 50 7.33 9.42 9.83
CA LYS A 50 7.78 8.03 9.70
C LYS A 50 9.20 7.92 9.16
N GLN A 51 9.56 8.74 8.18
CA GLN A 51 10.93 8.78 7.65
C GLN A 51 11.92 9.33 8.69
N ALA A 52 11.56 10.40 9.40
CA ALA A 52 12.40 10.97 10.46
C ALA A 52 12.64 9.99 11.61
N LEU A 53 11.61 9.23 12.00
CA LEU A 53 11.71 8.16 12.99
C LEU A 53 12.68 7.07 12.50
N ALA A 54 12.50 6.56 11.29
CA ALA A 54 13.37 5.53 10.73
C ALA A 54 14.84 5.98 10.64
N SER A 55 15.08 7.25 10.29
CA SER A 55 16.43 7.84 10.32
C SER A 55 17.01 7.87 11.73
N SER A 56 16.20 8.27 12.71
CA SER A 56 16.64 8.33 14.12
C SER A 56 16.96 6.95 14.68
N GLU A 57 16.16 5.93 14.34
CA GLU A 57 16.44 4.54 14.70
C GLU A 57 17.76 4.05 14.10
N TYR A 58 18.01 4.36 12.83
CA TYR A 58 19.27 4.01 12.17
C TYR A 58 20.47 4.69 12.83
N ASP A 59 20.37 5.98 13.15
CA ASP A 59 21.42 6.73 13.82
C ASP A 59 21.70 6.16 15.22
N LEU A 60 20.65 5.78 15.95
CA LEU A 60 20.75 5.14 17.26
C LEU A 60 21.42 3.77 17.18
N GLN A 61 21.02 2.92 16.23
CA GLN A 61 21.67 1.62 16.01
C GLN A 61 23.15 1.80 15.65
N THR A 62 23.46 2.77 14.79
CA THR A 62 24.83 3.11 14.42
C THR A 62 25.65 3.57 15.63
N LEU A 63 25.07 4.41 16.48
CA LEU A 63 25.73 4.89 17.69
C LEU A 63 25.98 3.76 18.69
N LYS A 64 24.99 2.87 18.88
CA LYS A 64 25.12 1.66 19.72
C LYS A 64 26.27 0.79 19.25
N MET A 65 26.33 0.48 17.96
CA MET A 65 27.42 -0.32 17.40
C MET A 65 28.79 0.34 17.61
N ARG A 66 28.90 1.66 17.39
CA ARG A 66 30.15 2.40 17.65
C ARG A 66 30.56 2.36 19.11
N TYR A 67 29.60 2.50 20.03
CA TYR A 67 29.86 2.40 21.46
C TYR A 67 30.42 1.02 21.84
N GLU A 68 29.80 -0.06 21.37
CA GLU A 68 30.22 -1.44 21.66
C GLU A 68 31.63 -1.74 21.12
N LEU A 69 32.00 -1.17 19.98
CA LEU A 69 33.37 -1.25 19.44
C LEU A 69 34.41 -0.50 20.30
N MET A 70 34.03 0.64 20.89
CA MET A 70 34.91 1.45 21.73
C MET A 70 35.05 0.90 23.16
N CYS A 71 34.04 0.17 23.63
CA CYS A 71 33.97 -0.38 24.99
C CYS A 71 33.61 -1.87 24.95
N PRO A 72 34.55 -2.75 24.54
CA PRO A 72 34.29 -4.19 24.48
C PRO A 72 33.90 -4.74 25.86
N GLY A 73 32.73 -5.40 25.92
CA GLY A 73 32.19 -5.99 27.15
C GLY A 73 31.18 -5.13 27.91
N LYS A 74 30.87 -3.91 27.44
CA LYS A 74 29.76 -3.09 27.95
C LYS A 74 28.68 -3.01 26.88
N SER A 75 27.43 -3.30 27.22
CA SER A 75 26.32 -3.18 26.28
C SER A 75 25.76 -1.76 26.33
N ALA A 76 25.29 -1.23 25.19
CA ALA A 76 24.67 0.10 25.18
C ALA A 76 23.40 0.17 26.06
N SER A 77 22.76 -0.97 26.31
CA SER A 77 21.66 -1.14 27.26
C SER A 77 22.02 -0.90 28.72
N ASP A 78 23.32 -0.95 29.06
CA ASP A 78 23.79 -0.67 30.42
C ASP A 78 23.90 0.83 30.70
N LEU A 79 23.73 1.69 29.67
CA LEU A 79 23.66 3.14 29.87
C LEU A 79 22.27 3.53 30.40
N VAL A 80 22.28 4.25 31.53
CA VAL A 80 21.09 4.84 32.13
C VAL A 80 20.34 5.67 31.07
N GLY A 81 19.07 5.33 30.81
CA GLY A 81 18.19 6.02 29.86
C GLY A 81 18.02 5.35 28.49
N PHE A 82 18.56 4.14 28.26
CA PHE A 82 18.47 3.44 26.98
C PHE A 82 17.10 2.76 26.68
N SER A 83 16.11 2.84 27.57
CA SER A 83 14.79 2.22 27.31
C SER A 83 13.91 3.09 26.40
N ILE A 84 13.84 2.72 25.12
CA ILE A 84 12.72 3.08 24.25
C ILE A 84 11.72 1.92 24.36
N ASP A 85 10.75 2.02 25.26
CA ASP A 85 9.59 1.15 25.22
C ASP A 85 8.76 1.53 23.99
N LEU A 86 8.71 0.61 23.03
CA LEU A 86 7.85 0.71 21.85
C LEU A 86 6.40 0.58 22.32
N PRO A 87 5.49 1.54 22.04
CA PRO A 87 4.09 1.39 22.41
C PRO A 87 3.48 0.26 21.58
N GLU A 88 3.19 -0.85 22.26
CA GLU A 88 2.46 -1.99 21.75
C GLU A 88 1.08 -1.52 21.30
N SER A 89 0.84 -1.54 19.99
CA SER A 89 -0.47 -1.26 19.40
C SER A 89 -1.46 -2.28 19.93
N SER A 90 -2.35 -1.84 20.82
CA SER A 90 -3.49 -2.61 21.32
C SER A 90 -4.30 -3.19 20.16
N ALA A 91 -4.15 -4.49 19.93
CA ALA A 91 -5.03 -5.26 19.04
C ALA A 91 -6.38 -5.45 19.74
N ALA A 92 -7.37 -4.66 19.33
CA ALA A 92 -8.76 -4.85 19.68
C ALA A 92 -9.39 -5.92 18.77
N GLU A 93 -10.05 -6.89 19.40
CA GLU A 93 -11.12 -7.78 18.92
C GLU A 93 -10.95 -8.50 17.56
N GLU A 94 -10.54 -9.77 17.63
CA GLU A 94 -10.85 -10.75 16.59
C GLU A 94 -12.18 -11.44 16.90
N THR A 95 -13.21 -11.11 16.12
CA THR A 95 -14.42 -11.92 15.98
C THR A 95 -14.07 -13.28 15.38
N SER A 96 -14.28 -14.35 16.15
CA SER A 96 -14.09 -15.73 15.73
C SER A 96 -15.15 -16.18 14.73
N VAL A 97 -14.77 -16.38 13.46
CA VAL A 97 -15.50 -17.25 12.54
C VAL A 97 -14.50 -17.99 11.65
N GLY A 98 -14.53 -19.32 11.70
CA GLY A 98 -13.41 -20.19 11.33
C GLY A 98 -13.21 -20.51 9.85
N SER A 99 -12.06 -21.14 9.59
CA SER A 99 -11.71 -22.07 8.49
C SER A 99 -10.18 -22.28 8.62
N GLY A 100 -9.64 -23.49 8.80
CA GLY A 100 -9.41 -24.43 7.70
C GLY A 100 -7.92 -24.43 7.30
N GLN A 101 -7.18 -25.39 7.86
CA GLN A 101 -5.93 -26.04 7.40
C GLN A 101 -4.95 -25.33 6.43
N SER A 102 -3.67 -25.41 6.81
CA SER A 102 -2.56 -26.04 6.06
C SER A 102 -1.36 -25.15 5.71
N SER A 103 -0.16 -25.63 6.12
CA SER A 103 1.13 -25.56 5.41
C SER A 103 1.67 -24.16 5.08
N SER A 104 2.84 -23.72 5.53
CA SER A 104 4.14 -24.40 5.52
C SER A 104 5.13 -23.58 6.34
N GLN A 105 6.05 -24.24 7.04
CA GLN A 105 7.24 -23.63 7.65
C GLN A 105 8.07 -22.89 6.59
N LEU A 106 8.40 -21.62 6.84
CA LEU A 106 9.46 -20.92 6.13
C LEU A 106 10.64 -20.70 7.08
N LEU A 107 11.63 -21.57 6.94
CA LEU A 107 12.99 -21.39 7.44
C LEU A 107 13.68 -20.38 6.51
N ILE A 108 14.02 -19.20 7.03
CA ILE A 108 14.80 -18.20 6.28
C ILE A 108 16.25 -18.29 6.78
N ASP A 109 17.11 -18.85 5.93
CA ASP A 109 18.56 -18.94 6.12
C ASP A 109 19.27 -17.89 5.24
N THR A 110 19.78 -16.86 5.92
CA THR A 110 21.10 -16.22 5.79
C THR A 110 21.74 -15.96 4.39
N VAL A 111 21.87 -14.65 4.09
CA VAL A 111 22.99 -13.92 3.43
C VAL A 111 23.43 -14.29 1.99
N ALA A 112 23.21 -13.38 1.03
CA ALA A 112 24.18 -12.98 -0.02
C ALA A 112 23.76 -11.69 -0.78
N PRO A 113 24.71 -10.85 -1.27
CA PRO A 113 24.50 -9.47 -1.75
C PRO A 113 24.15 -9.37 -3.26
N PRO A 114 23.75 -8.18 -3.75
CA PRO A 114 23.11 -8.03 -5.06
C PRO A 114 24.13 -7.73 -6.17
N SER A 115 24.24 -8.60 -7.19
CA SER A 115 24.58 -8.18 -8.56
C SER A 115 24.41 -9.28 -9.63
N ALA A 116 23.56 -8.94 -10.61
CA ALA A 116 23.58 -9.24 -12.03
C ALA A 116 23.73 -10.69 -12.55
N ILE A 117 22.72 -11.11 -13.35
CA ILE A 117 22.71 -11.95 -14.58
C ILE A 117 21.35 -12.67 -14.57
N GLY A 118 20.36 -12.39 -15.41
CA GLY A 118 20.38 -11.98 -16.80
C GLY A 118 20.25 -13.20 -17.73
N SER A 119 19.03 -13.65 -18.04
CA SER A 119 18.55 -14.00 -19.41
C SER A 119 17.48 -15.11 -19.48
N ARG A 120 16.29 -14.69 -19.99
CA ARG A 120 15.40 -15.36 -20.96
C ARG A 120 14.80 -16.74 -20.67
N LYS A 121 13.46 -16.78 -20.68
CA LYS A 121 12.71 -17.28 -21.86
C LYS A 121 11.30 -16.68 -21.98
N ARG A 122 11.08 -16.02 -23.12
CA ARG A 122 9.80 -15.50 -23.62
C ARG A 122 8.93 -16.66 -24.09
N ARG A 123 7.65 -16.68 -23.70
CA ARG A 123 6.55 -17.40 -24.37
C ARG A 123 5.25 -16.64 -24.02
N THR A 124 4.28 -16.33 -24.87
CA THR A 124 4.10 -16.29 -26.33
C THR A 124 2.77 -15.55 -26.50
N ALA A 125 2.74 -14.44 -27.24
CA ALA A 125 1.52 -13.70 -27.56
C ALA A 125 0.76 -14.43 -28.67
N ALA A 126 -0.11 -15.38 -28.31
CA ALA A 126 -0.88 -16.16 -29.28
C ALA A 126 -2.36 -16.39 -28.91
N VAL A 127 -2.92 -15.68 -27.91
CA VAL A 127 -4.34 -15.88 -27.50
C VAL A 127 -5.19 -14.60 -27.58
N MET A 128 -4.64 -13.47 -28.02
CA MET A 128 -5.37 -12.19 -28.05
C MET A 128 -5.34 -11.48 -29.41
N LEU A 129 -5.46 -12.22 -30.52
CA LEU A 129 -5.59 -11.62 -31.86
C LEU A 129 -6.65 -12.29 -32.75
N GLU A 130 -7.66 -12.94 -32.16
CA GLU A 130 -8.75 -13.53 -32.93
C GLU A 130 -10.13 -12.95 -32.60
N ASN A 131 -10.24 -11.64 -32.36
CA ASN A 131 -11.54 -10.96 -32.31
C ASN A 131 -11.43 -9.47 -32.67
N ASN A 132 -10.87 -9.16 -33.85
CA ASN A 132 -10.90 -7.80 -34.40
C ASN A 132 -11.93 -7.68 -35.54
N SER A 133 -13.16 -7.29 -35.20
CA SER A 133 -14.33 -7.18 -36.08
C SER A 133 -14.28 -6.04 -37.12
N TRP A 134 -13.13 -5.45 -37.41
CA TRP A 134 -13.04 -4.20 -38.20
C TRP A 134 -12.60 -4.40 -39.66
N LYS A 135 -12.49 -5.64 -40.14
CA LYS A 135 -12.12 -5.96 -41.54
C LYS A 135 -13.22 -6.58 -42.40
N LYS A 136 -14.50 -6.45 -42.02
CA LYS A 136 -15.62 -6.88 -42.88
C LYS A 136 -16.35 -5.68 -43.49
N SER A 137 -15.60 -4.86 -44.22
CA SER A 137 -16.15 -3.98 -45.24
C SER A 137 -15.02 -3.61 -46.20
N ARG A 138 -14.95 -4.34 -47.32
CA ARG A 138 -14.53 -3.85 -48.64
C ARG A 138 -14.61 -4.99 -49.66
N LYS A 139 -15.38 -4.71 -50.71
CA LYS A 139 -15.71 -5.48 -51.92
C LYS A 139 -16.85 -6.49 -51.78
#